data_AF-A0A1G3B0F7-F1
#
_entry.id   AF-A0A1G3B0F7-F1
#
_cell.length_a   1.000
_cell.length_b   1.000
_cell.length_c   1.000
_cell.angle_alpha   90.00
_cell.angle_beta   90.00
_cell.angle_gamma   90.00
#
_symmetry.space_group_name_H-M   'P 1'
#
loop_
_entity.id
_entity.type
_entity.pdbx_description
1 polymer ?
#
loop_
_entity_poly.entity_id
_entity_poly.type
_entity_poly.pdbx_seq_one_letter_code
_entity_poly.pdbx_strand_id
1 'polypeptide(L)' 'MRKPVAIRECPSLQDILQTLRTHMPGLRQRYGIKSLGVFGSYVHGKPGKRSDLDVLVEFARVPTLFDLAALQRDMSDLLG' A
#
# COMPACT_ATOMS: atom_id res chain seq x y z
N MET A 1 19.39 4.00 -27.12
CA MET A 1 17.92 4.05 -27.26
C MET A 1 17.30 4.03 -25.88
N ARG A 2 16.80 5.17 -25.38
CA ARG A 2 16.06 5.21 -24.10
C ARG A 2 14.65 4.68 -24.38
N LYS A 3 14.25 3.60 -23.71
CA LYS A 3 12.87 3.10 -23.78
C LYS A 3 11.93 4.22 -23.31
N PRO A 4 10.79 4.46 -23.97
CA PRO A 4 9.81 5.41 -23.49
C PRO A 4 9.33 4.94 -22.11
N VAL A 5 9.48 5.80 -21.10
CA VAL A 5 8.85 5.60 -19.80
C VAL A 5 7.36 5.75 -20.04
N ALA A 6 6.63 4.63 -20.05
CA ALA A 6 5.18 4.65 -20.03
C ALA A 6 4.75 5.44 -18.79
N ILE A 7 4.01 6.52 -19.01
CA ILE A 7 3.37 7.27 -17.94
C ILE A 7 2.32 6.33 -17.35
N ARG A 8 2.65 5.62 -16.25
CA ARG A 8 1.68 4.82 -15.51
C ARG A 8 0.62 5.81 -15.00
N GLU A 9 -0.63 5.62 -15.42
CA GLU A 9 -1.73 6.34 -14.79
C GLU A 9 -1.69 6.03 -13.29
N CYS A 10 -1.68 7.05 -12.44
CA CYS A 10 -1.67 6.81 -11.00
C CYS A 10 -2.98 6.10 -10.62
N PRO A 11 -2.90 4.96 -9.91
CA PRO A 11 -4.10 4.25 -9.49
C PRO A 11 -4.98 5.18 -8.65
N SER A 12 -6.28 5.14 -8.89
CA SER A 12 -7.24 5.90 -8.11
C SER A 12 -7.28 5.37 -6.67
N LEU A 13 -7.76 6.18 -5.73
CA LEU A 13 -7.95 5.71 -4.35
C LEU A 13 -8.84 4.46 -4.28
N GLN A 14 -9.83 4.35 -5.18
CA GLN A 14 -10.71 3.19 -5.25
C GLN A 14 -9.94 1.93 -5.66
N ASP A 15 -9.05 2.04 -6.66
CA ASP A 15 -8.23 0.91 -7.11
C ASP A 15 -7.30 0.44 -5.99
N ILE A 16 -6.66 1.37 -5.28
CA ILE A 16 -5.80 1.07 -4.14
C ILE A 16 -6.59 0.35 -3.04
N LEU A 17 -7.75 0.89 -2.65
CA LEU A 17 -8.59 0.28 -1.63
C LEU A 17 -9.08 -1.11 -2.05
N GLN A 18 -9.38 -1.31 -3.34
CA GLN A 18 -9.81 -2.60 -3.85
C GLN A 18 -8.67 -3.62 -3.81
N THR A 19 -7.47 -3.25 -4.25
CA THR A 19 -6.27 -4.08 -4.16
C THR A 19 -5.98 -4.46 -2.71
N LEU A 20 -5.98 -3.48 -1.80
CA LEU A 20 -5.76 -3.74 -0.37
C LEU A 20 -6.81 -4.70 0.21
N ARG A 21 -8.10 -4.53 -0.13
CA ARG A 21 -9.17 -5.44 0.32
C ARG A 21 -8.96 -6.87 -0.17
N THR A 22 -8.60 -7.04 -1.44
CA THR A 22 -8.37 -8.36 -2.05
C THR A 22 -7.20 -9.09 -1.36
N HIS A 23 -6.13 -8.37 -1.04
CA HIS A 23 -4.93 -8.96 -0.43
C HIS A 23 -4.95 -8.98 1.11
N MET A 24 -5.93 -8.33 1.74
CA MET A 24 -6.05 -8.23 3.20
C MET A 24 -6.01 -9.58 3.92
N PRO A 25 -6.70 -10.66 3.47
CA PRO A 25 -6.65 -11.95 4.16
C PRO A 25 -5.22 -12.51 4.27
N GLY A 26 -4.43 -12.42 3.21
CA GLY A 26 -3.03 -12.86 3.19
C GLY A 26 -2.13 -11.99 4.06
N LEU A 27 -2.30 -10.67 3.97
CA LEU A 27 -1.58 -9.71 4.80
C LEU A 27 -1.86 -9.91 6.30
N ARG A 28 -3.12 -10.18 6.67
CA ARG A 28 -3.52 -10.51 8.04
C ARG A 28 -2.86 -11.78 8.54
N GLN A 29 -2.90 -12.85 7.73
CA GLN A 29 -2.32 -14.14 8.11
C GLN A 29 -0.81 -14.07 8.29
N ARG A 30 -0.11 -13.39 7.37
CA ARG A 30 1.35 -13.31 7.35
C ARG A 30 1.88 -12.38 8.45
N TYR A 31 1.34 -11.17 8.55
CA TYR A 31 1.89 -10.11 9.39
C TYR A 31 1.14 -9.90 10.71
N GLY A 32 0.02 -10.59 10.94
CA GLY A 32 -0.80 -10.36 12.12
C GLY A 32 -1.48 -8.99 12.12
N ILE A 33 -1.83 -8.47 10.94
CA ILE A 33 -2.54 -7.20 10.80
C ILE A 33 -3.96 -7.34 11.35
N LYS A 34 -4.38 -6.39 12.19
CA LYS A 34 -5.75 -6.25 12.69
C LYS A 34 -6.56 -5.36 11.77
N SER A 35 -6.05 -4.18 11.46
CA SER A 35 -6.69 -3.21 10.57
C SER A 35 -5.66 -2.42 9.77
N LEU A 36 -6.10 -1.89 8.63
CA LEU A 36 -5.28 -1.09 7.73
C LEU A 36 -6.14 0.06 7.22
N GLY A 37 -5.62 1.29 7.31
CA GLY A 37 -6.27 2.50 6.84
C GLY A 37 -5.36 3.28 5.90
N VAL A 38 -5.92 3.78 4.80
CA VAL A 38 -5.22 4.74 3.93
C VAL A 38 -5.39 6.13 4.53
N PHE A 39 -4.30 6.87 4.65
CA PHE A 39 -4.26 8.22 5.19
C PHE A 39 -3.46 9.14 4.23
N GLY A 40 -3.40 10.44 4.55
CA GLY A 40 -2.53 11.38 3.87
C GLY A 40 -3.15 11.97 2.60
N SER A 41 -2.27 12.42 1.70
CA SER A 41 -2.65 13.24 0.53
C SER A 41 -3.67 12.57 -0.42
N TYR A 42 -3.75 11.24 -0.40
CA TYR A 42 -4.72 10.44 -1.16
C TYR A 42 -6.18 10.64 -0.72
N VAL A 43 -6.44 11.09 0.52
CA VAL A 43 -7.79 11.31 1.06
C VAL A 43 -8.34 12.70 0.71
N HIS A 44 -7.46 13.67 0.40
CA HIS A 44 -7.85 15.07 0.15
C HIS A 44 -8.09 15.43 -1.34
N GLY A 45 -8.22 14.44 -2.22
CA GLY A 45 -8.75 14.63 -3.57
C GLY A 45 -7.77 15.20 -4.62
N LYS A 46 -6.47 15.28 -4.31
CA LYS A 46 -5.41 15.60 -5.29
C LYS A 46 -4.21 14.66 -5.18
N PRO A 47 -4.34 13.37 -5.53
CA PRO A 47 -3.16 12.55 -5.78
C PRO A 47 -2.39 13.17 -6.96
N GLY A 48 -1.21 13.73 -6.70
CA GLY A 48 -0.30 14.13 -7.77
C GLY A 48 0.27 12.89 -8.44
N LYS A 49 0.83 13.02 -9.66
CA LYS A 49 1.42 11.91 -10.45
C LYS A 49 2.59 11.16 -9.77
N ARG A 50 2.92 11.52 -8.53
CA ARG A 50 4.04 11.03 -7.69
C ARG A 50 3.65 11.00 -6.20
N SER A 51 2.36 10.99 -5.86
CA SER A 51 1.95 10.99 -4.46
C SER A 51 2.33 9.68 -3.78
N ASP A 52 3.12 9.79 -2.71
CA ASP A 52 3.37 8.69 -1.79
C ASP A 52 2.04 8.26 -1.14
N LEU A 53 1.79 6.95 -1.08
CA LEU A 53 0.62 6.40 -0.40
C LEU A 53 0.96 6.17 1.06
N ASP A 54 0.34 6.95 1.94
CA ASP A 54 0.49 6.77 3.38
C ASP A 54 -0.54 5.77 3.90
N VAL A 55 -0.07 4.78 4.67
CA VAL A 55 -0.90 3.73 5.24
C VAL A 55 -0.63 3.59 6.73
N LEU A 56 -1.69 3.50 7.51
CA LEU A 56 -1.64 3.18 8.93
C LEU A 56 -2.06 1.73 9.14
N VAL A 57 -1.24 0.98 9.88
CA VAL A 57 -1.45 -0.45 10.13
C VAL A 57 -1.53 -0.69 11.62
N GLU A 58 -2.64 -1.30 12.05
CA GLU A 58 -2.82 -1.78 13.41
C GLU A 58 -2.53 -3.29 13.43
N PHE A 59 -1.69 -3.75 14.36
CA PHE A 59 -1.33 -5.16 14.48
C PHE A 59 -2.03 -5.82 15.67
N ALA A 60 -2.45 -7.07 15.50
CA ALA A 60 -3.02 -7.91 16.57
C ALA A 60 -1.94 -8.46 17.52
N ARG A 61 -0.68 -8.44 17.09
CA ARG A 61 0.50 -8.83 17.86
C ARG A 61 1.66 -7.89 17.52
N VAL A 62 2.64 -7.75 18.40
CA VAL A 62 3.81 -6.90 18.14
C VAL A 62 4.59 -7.47 16.93
N PRO A 63 4.75 -6.71 15.83
CA PRO A 63 5.55 -7.16 14.69
C PRO A 63 7.04 -7.05 15.01
N THR A 64 7.85 -7.93 14.41
CA THR A 64 9.30 -7.77 14.42
C THR A 64 9.74 -6.72 13.40
N LEU A 65 11.00 -6.25 13.51
CA LEU A 65 11.57 -5.36 12.51
C LEU A 65 11.58 -6.00 11.11
N PHE A 66 11.80 -7.31 11.02
CA PHE A 66 11.77 -8.04 9.75
C PHE A 66 10.36 -8.14 9.19
N ASP A 67 9.33 -8.30 10.03
CA ASP A 67 7.94 -8.27 9.59
C ASP A 67 7.58 -6.91 9.00
N LEU A 68 8.02 -5.81 9.63
CA LEU A 68 7.81 -4.46 9.13
C LEU A 68 8.50 -4.23 7.79
N ALA A 69 9.77 -4.63 7.67
CA ALA A 69 10.52 -4.49 6.42
C ALA A 69 9.93 -5.35 5.28
N ALA A 70 9.51 -6.56 5.59
CA ALA A 70 8.85 -7.44 4.62
C ALA A 70 7.47 -6.90 4.22
N LEU A 71 6.68 -6.39 5.17
CA LEU A 71 5.40 -5.75 4.88
C LEU A 71 5.58 -4.53 3.97
N GLN A 72 6.57 -3.67 4.25
CA GLN A 72 6.86 -2.52 3.41
C GLN A 72 7.18 -2.96 1.97
N ARG A 73 8.06 -3.95 1.79
CA ARG A 73 8.42 -4.47 0.46
C ARG A 73 7.19 -5.04 -0.26
N ASP A 74 6.44 -5.93 0.40
CA ASP A 74 5.24 -6.53 -0.16
C ASP A 74 4.21 -5.47 -0.58
N MET A 75 4.02 -4.42 0.23
CA MET A 75 3.11 -3.32 -0.09
C MET A 75 3.60 -2.48 -1.28
N SER A 76 4.91 -2.21 -1.36
CA SER A 76 5.50 -1.50 -2.52
C SER A 76 5.37 -2.32 -3.80
N ASP A 77 5.57 -3.64 -3.75
CA ASP A 77 5.43 -4.52 -4.91
C ASP A 77 3.96 -4.67 -5.34
N LEU A 78 3.04 -4.70 -4.37
CA LEU A 78 1.60 -4.84 -4.62
C LEU A 78 0.96 -3.59 -5.23
N LEU A 79 1.41 -2.40 -4.82
CA LEU A 79 0.81 -1.12 -5.19
C LEU A 79 1.63 -0.36 -6.27
N GLY A 80 2.75 -0.95 -6.71
CA GLY A 80 3.75 -0.37 -7.60
C GLY A 80 3.36 -0.23 -9.07
#